data_AF-A0A4V3D7B2-F1
#
_entry.id   AF-A0A4V3D7B2-F1
#
_cell.length_a   1.000
_cell.length_b   1.000
_cell.length_c   1.000
_cell.angle_alpha   90.00
_cell.angle_beta   90.00
_cell.angle_gamma   90.00
#
_symmetry.space_group_name_H-M   'P 1'
#
loop_
_entity.id
_entity.type
_entity.pdbx_description
1 polymer ?
#
loop_
_entity_poly.entity_id
_entity_poly.type
_entity_poly.pdbx_seq_one_letter_code
_entity_poly.pdbx_strand_id
1 'polypeptide(L)'
;MKNALMVFAPAFLLLGAEAHAWSQETHKRIVADALKFMNSSSATADMKRAAQFYTQAAGSQANAAEILGQAAYDVDDFRDTRLGGWWVGYEYAPVGNLASSLVNYTSYWHFLNLTRGSDVHGNDHGGYDYRYHTVDGSWSDVDWYAMVYLYNRDLKQEDYNTTEAHYRQGSYSNRDKHYADYQEMAFQPIDNLAKYWFDQFKQSPSLQTIGFSLHATGDAAQPHHVYVTSANNHGGWETWVRDYYDAENFGDMNAVANIVGQYNSQHDIRSLITQVAERAYQFPEPLYATDYATRKRVAKEMIPHAIATTVAVLTKGVNHVYGQGGQ
;
A
#
# COMPACT_ATOMS: atom_id res chain seq x y z
N MET A 1 -0.17 -54.45 18.69
CA MET A 1 -0.58 -53.22 19.40
C MET A 1 -0.05 -52.05 18.61
N LYS A 2 -0.95 -51.26 18.01
CA LYS A 2 -0.63 -50.09 17.18
C LYS A 2 -0.48 -48.89 18.11
N ASN A 3 0.69 -48.25 18.11
CA ASN A 3 0.85 -46.94 18.75
C ASN A 3 0.41 -45.88 17.73
N ALA A 4 -0.79 -45.34 17.94
CA ALA A 4 -1.28 -44.18 17.23
C ALA A 4 -0.56 -42.94 17.77
N LEU A 5 0.26 -42.30 16.93
CA LEU A 5 0.62 -40.90 17.14
C LEU A 5 -0.65 -40.07 16.97
N MET A 6 -1.18 -39.54 18.07
CA MET A 6 -2.15 -38.45 18.02
C MET A 6 -1.42 -37.20 17.54
N VAL A 7 -1.56 -36.90 16.25
CA VAL A 7 -1.34 -35.55 15.72
C VAL A 7 -2.55 -34.74 16.17
N PHE A 8 -2.38 -33.89 17.18
CA PHE A 8 -3.32 -32.82 17.46
C PHE A 8 -3.25 -31.84 16.29
N ALA A 9 -4.21 -31.95 15.37
CA ALA A 9 -4.50 -30.88 14.42
C ALA A 9 -5.44 -29.91 15.15
N PRO A 10 -5.00 -28.71 15.57
CA PRO A 10 -5.95 -27.70 16.00
C PRO A 10 -6.76 -27.29 14.76
N ALA A 11 -8.05 -27.62 14.77
CA ALA A 11 -9.01 -27.10 13.81
C ALA A 11 -9.17 -25.59 14.08
N PHE A 12 -8.32 -24.79 13.45
CA PHE A 12 -8.43 -23.34 13.42
C PHE A 12 -9.61 -22.96 12.52
N LEU A 13 -10.75 -22.66 13.13
CA LEU A 13 -11.79 -21.84 12.48
C LEU A 13 -11.27 -20.40 12.41
N LEU A 14 -10.41 -20.14 11.43
CA LEU A 14 -9.97 -18.79 11.07
C LEU A 14 -11.10 -18.12 10.30
N LEU A 15 -11.92 -17.33 10.99
CA LEU A 15 -12.68 -16.26 10.35
C LEU A 15 -11.68 -15.16 9.99
N GLY A 16 -10.94 -15.38 8.90
CA GLY A 16 -9.99 -14.43 8.38
C GLY A 16 -10.68 -13.23 7.77
N ALA A 17 -10.47 -12.06 8.34
CA ALA A 17 -10.61 -10.82 7.60
C ALA A 17 -9.34 -10.68 6.75
N GLU A 18 -9.50 -10.55 5.44
CA GLU A 18 -8.40 -10.33 4.49
C GLU A 18 -7.74 -8.99 4.84
N ALA A 19 -6.48 -9.00 5.31
CA ALA A 19 -5.69 -7.78 5.48
C ALA A 19 -4.90 -7.59 4.18
N HIS A 20 -5.57 -7.05 3.16
CA HIS A 20 -4.85 -6.49 2.03
C HIS A 20 -4.45 -5.06 2.39
N ALA A 21 -3.80 -4.36 1.49
CA ALA A 21 -3.94 -2.92 1.43
C ALA A 21 -5.40 -2.49 1.37
N TRP A 22 -5.69 -1.18 1.18
CA TRP A 22 -7.02 -0.81 0.66
C TRP A 22 -7.40 -1.84 -0.39
N SER A 23 -8.53 -2.54 -0.20
CA SER A 23 -8.73 -3.77 -0.97
C SER A 23 -8.45 -3.52 -2.45
N GLN A 24 -7.89 -4.48 -3.16
CA GLN A 24 -7.37 -4.27 -4.51
C GLN A 24 -8.37 -3.52 -5.45
N GLU A 25 -9.67 -3.76 -5.26
CA GLU A 25 -10.77 -3.05 -5.94
C GLU A 25 -10.88 -1.54 -5.58
N THR A 26 -10.66 -1.17 -4.33
CA THR A 26 -10.57 0.23 -3.89
C THR A 26 -9.44 0.97 -4.61
N HIS A 27 -8.27 0.35 -4.81
CA HIS A 27 -7.19 0.96 -5.60
C HIS A 27 -7.63 1.25 -7.04
N LYS A 28 -8.30 0.29 -7.70
CA LYS A 28 -8.86 0.50 -9.04
C LYS A 28 -9.81 1.70 -9.09
N ARG A 29 -10.70 1.80 -8.12
CA ARG A 29 -11.70 2.89 -8.04
C ARG A 29 -11.04 4.25 -7.84
N ILE A 30 -10.05 4.35 -6.95
CA ILE A 30 -9.29 5.58 -6.72
C ILE A 30 -8.63 6.07 -8.02
N VAL A 31 -8.00 5.16 -8.77
CA VAL A 31 -7.36 5.49 -10.06
C VAL A 31 -8.38 5.90 -11.12
N ALA A 32 -9.50 5.18 -11.22
CA ALA A 32 -10.57 5.52 -12.15
C ALA A 32 -11.17 6.90 -11.86
N ASP A 33 -11.41 7.22 -10.59
CA ASP A 33 -11.93 8.52 -10.16
C ASP A 33 -10.91 9.65 -10.35
N ALA A 34 -9.61 9.38 -10.20
CA ALA A 34 -8.55 10.34 -10.52
C ALA A 34 -8.57 10.73 -12.00
N LEU A 35 -8.63 9.75 -12.92
CA LEU A 35 -8.73 10.03 -14.36
C LEU A 35 -10.02 10.77 -14.72
N LYS A 36 -11.13 10.38 -14.09
CA LYS A 36 -12.43 11.06 -14.24
C LYS A 36 -12.33 12.51 -13.79
N PHE A 37 -11.70 12.77 -12.64
CA PHE A 37 -11.47 14.12 -12.11
C PHE A 37 -10.62 14.95 -13.06
N MET A 38 -9.50 14.39 -13.55
CA MET A 38 -8.58 15.07 -14.46
C MET A 38 -9.22 15.46 -15.80
N ASN A 39 -10.31 14.80 -16.20
CA ASN A 39 -11.10 15.15 -17.39
C ASN A 39 -12.32 16.05 -17.10
N SER A 40 -12.49 16.50 -15.86
CA SER A 40 -13.63 17.33 -15.44
C SER A 40 -13.44 18.83 -15.72
N SER A 41 -14.49 19.63 -15.50
CA SER A 41 -14.41 21.09 -15.57
C SER A 41 -13.51 21.70 -14.50
N SER A 42 -13.38 21.04 -13.34
CA SER A 42 -12.56 21.49 -12.20
C SER A 42 -11.06 21.21 -12.38
N ALA A 43 -10.68 20.42 -13.38
CA ALA A 43 -9.28 20.10 -13.65
C ALA A 43 -8.51 21.27 -14.29
N THR A 44 -7.26 21.43 -13.86
CA THR A 44 -6.30 22.37 -14.48
C THR A 44 -5.92 21.91 -15.89
N ALA A 45 -5.26 22.79 -16.65
CA ALA A 45 -4.75 22.45 -17.97
C ALA A 45 -3.74 21.29 -17.94
N ASP A 46 -2.88 21.24 -16.92
CA ASP A 46 -1.90 20.18 -16.75
C ASP A 46 -2.54 18.83 -16.42
N MET A 47 -3.54 18.83 -15.54
CA MET A 47 -4.33 17.63 -15.23
C MET A 47 -5.05 17.10 -16.49
N LYS A 48 -5.66 17.99 -17.28
CA LYS A 48 -6.32 17.61 -18.54
C LYS A 48 -5.35 17.05 -19.56
N ARG A 49 -4.16 17.67 -19.72
CA ARG A 49 -3.10 17.16 -20.57
C ARG A 49 -2.67 15.76 -20.12
N ALA A 50 -2.53 15.55 -18.82
CA ALA A 50 -2.16 14.26 -18.28
C ALA A 50 -3.24 13.19 -18.52
N ALA A 51 -4.52 13.49 -18.29
CA ALA A 51 -5.61 12.57 -18.62
C ALA A 51 -5.65 12.22 -20.11
N GLN A 52 -5.43 13.20 -20.99
CA GLN A 52 -5.36 12.98 -22.43
C GLN A 52 -4.19 12.07 -22.81
N PHE A 53 -3.00 12.27 -22.22
CA PHE A 53 -1.83 11.42 -22.46
C PHE A 53 -2.13 9.95 -22.14
N TYR A 54 -2.64 9.66 -20.95
CA TYR A 54 -2.96 8.27 -20.55
C TYR A 54 -4.12 7.68 -21.36
N THR A 55 -5.15 8.49 -21.65
CA THR A 55 -6.30 8.09 -22.49
C THR A 55 -5.86 7.71 -23.91
N GLN A 56 -4.96 8.50 -24.51
CA GLN A 56 -4.43 8.22 -25.84
C GLN A 56 -3.56 6.96 -25.83
N ALA A 57 -2.69 6.80 -24.82
CA ALA A 57 -1.85 5.62 -24.67
C ALA A 57 -2.67 4.32 -24.52
N ALA A 58 -3.84 4.38 -23.88
CA ALA A 58 -4.74 3.24 -23.71
C ALA A 58 -5.81 3.09 -24.80
N GLY A 59 -5.89 4.05 -25.73
CA GLY A 59 -6.94 4.14 -26.76
C GLY A 59 -8.32 4.63 -26.26
N SER A 60 -8.60 4.61 -24.96
CA SER A 60 -9.79 5.21 -24.37
C SER A 60 -9.60 5.51 -22.88
N GLN A 61 -10.44 6.37 -22.29
CA GLN A 61 -10.38 6.68 -20.86
C GLN A 61 -10.75 5.46 -20.01
N ALA A 62 -11.70 4.64 -20.47
CA ALA A 62 -12.09 3.42 -19.77
C ALA A 62 -10.94 2.40 -19.75
N ASN A 63 -10.23 2.22 -20.87
CA ASN A 63 -9.06 1.35 -20.92
C ASN A 63 -7.90 1.92 -20.06
N ALA A 64 -7.71 3.24 -20.04
CA ALA A 64 -6.69 3.85 -19.20
C ALA A 64 -6.97 3.58 -17.72
N ALA A 65 -8.22 3.76 -17.29
CA ALA A 65 -8.66 3.44 -15.93
C ALA A 65 -8.45 1.96 -15.60
N GLU A 66 -8.80 1.05 -16.51
CA GLU A 66 -8.60 -0.39 -16.28
C GLU A 66 -7.13 -0.75 -16.17
N ILE A 67 -6.27 -0.31 -17.10
CA ILE A 67 -4.85 -0.69 -17.09
C ILE A 67 -4.11 -0.07 -15.90
N LEU A 68 -4.33 1.22 -15.62
CA LEU A 68 -3.70 1.90 -14.50
C LEU A 68 -4.21 1.36 -13.16
N GLY A 69 -5.52 1.13 -13.07
CA GLY A 69 -6.15 0.56 -11.88
C GLY A 69 -5.70 -0.88 -11.65
N GLN A 70 -5.64 -1.72 -12.68
CA GLN A 70 -5.13 -3.09 -12.59
C GLN A 70 -3.66 -3.11 -12.18
N ALA A 71 -2.83 -2.21 -12.71
CA ALA A 71 -1.45 -2.11 -12.25
C ALA A 71 -1.37 -1.73 -10.76
N ALA A 72 -2.19 -0.78 -10.27
CA ALA A 72 -2.24 -0.46 -8.85
C ALA A 72 -2.74 -1.64 -7.98
N TYR A 73 -3.72 -2.40 -8.50
CA TYR A 73 -4.24 -3.63 -7.90
C TYR A 73 -3.16 -4.72 -7.81
N ASP A 74 -2.36 -4.90 -8.86
CA ASP A 74 -1.41 -6.01 -9.01
C ASP A 74 -0.26 -5.96 -7.99
N VAL A 75 0.02 -4.80 -7.39
CA VAL A 75 1.08 -4.65 -6.38
C VAL A 75 0.82 -5.55 -5.16
N ASP A 76 -0.45 -5.69 -4.73
CA ASP A 76 -0.85 -6.62 -3.66
C ASP A 76 -0.51 -8.09 -3.97
N ASP A 77 -0.44 -8.42 -5.26
CA ASP A 77 -0.17 -9.77 -5.77
C ASP A 77 1.29 -9.99 -6.14
N PHE A 78 2.16 -9.00 -5.92
CA PHE A 78 3.59 -9.19 -6.11
C PHE A 78 4.07 -10.37 -5.26
N ARG A 79 5.00 -11.13 -5.83
CA ARG A 79 5.66 -12.27 -5.20
C ARG A 79 7.15 -12.01 -5.15
N ASP A 80 7.51 -10.86 -4.61
CA ASP A 80 8.89 -10.42 -4.47
C ASP A 80 9.50 -10.79 -3.11
N THR A 81 8.67 -11.29 -2.18
CA THR A 81 9.06 -11.52 -0.79
C THR A 81 8.70 -12.92 -0.31
N ARG A 82 9.71 -13.68 0.14
CA ARG A 82 9.52 -14.92 0.89
C ARG A 82 10.24 -14.86 2.22
N LEU A 83 9.52 -15.29 3.25
CA LEU A 83 10.05 -15.52 4.57
C LEU A 83 10.17 -17.01 4.83
N GLY A 84 11.18 -17.39 5.60
CA GLY A 84 11.49 -18.79 5.78
C GLY A 84 12.72 -19.06 6.61
N GLY A 85 13.33 -20.21 6.37
CA GLY A 85 14.62 -20.57 6.97
C GLY A 85 15.13 -21.87 6.38
N TRP A 86 16.45 -22.09 6.47
CA TRP A 86 17.12 -23.23 5.85
C TRP A 86 16.53 -24.60 6.23
N TRP A 87 15.88 -24.71 7.39
CA TRP A 87 15.31 -25.96 7.91
C TRP A 87 13.81 -26.15 7.61
N VAL A 88 13.09 -25.12 7.16
CA VAL A 88 11.65 -25.19 6.82
C VAL A 88 11.31 -24.84 5.37
N GLY A 89 12.25 -24.24 4.63
CA GLY A 89 11.97 -23.66 3.31
C GLY A 89 11.51 -22.20 3.38
N TYR A 90 11.24 -21.63 2.20
CA TYR A 90 10.81 -20.23 2.04
C TYR A 90 9.50 -20.21 1.27
N GLU A 91 8.54 -19.44 1.75
CA GLU A 91 7.16 -19.37 1.23
C GLU A 91 6.71 -17.91 1.09
N TYR A 92 5.72 -17.65 0.22
CA TYR A 92 5.19 -16.29 -0.02
C TYR A 92 4.07 -15.90 0.95
N ALA A 93 3.40 -16.91 1.50
CA ALA A 93 2.34 -16.77 2.46
C ALA A 93 2.37 -17.99 3.39
N PRO A 94 1.82 -17.88 4.62
CA PRO A 94 1.81 -18.98 5.57
C PRO A 94 1.14 -20.25 5.03
N VAL A 95 1.56 -21.40 5.55
CA VAL A 95 0.94 -22.72 5.32
C VAL A 95 0.89 -23.08 3.83
N GLY A 96 1.99 -22.91 3.10
CA GLY A 96 2.08 -23.34 1.70
C GLY A 96 1.13 -22.58 0.75
N ASN A 97 0.92 -21.29 1.01
CA ASN A 97 -0.02 -20.40 0.33
C ASN A 97 -1.51 -20.67 0.60
N LEU A 98 -1.89 -21.61 1.47
CA LEU A 98 -3.30 -21.82 1.85
C LEU A 98 -3.88 -20.62 2.62
N ALA A 99 -3.02 -19.81 3.23
CA ALA A 99 -3.36 -18.58 3.91
C ALA A 99 -2.98 -17.32 3.10
N SER A 100 -2.75 -17.42 1.78
CA SER A 100 -2.42 -16.23 0.97
C SER A 100 -3.55 -15.20 0.93
N SER A 101 -4.79 -15.62 1.17
CA SER A 101 -5.95 -14.73 1.37
C SER A 101 -5.98 -14.08 2.77
N LEU A 102 -5.07 -14.47 3.67
CA LEU A 102 -4.97 -13.94 5.04
C LEU A 102 -3.76 -13.03 5.20
N VAL A 103 -2.59 -13.48 4.71
CA VAL A 103 -1.32 -12.73 4.74
C VAL A 103 -0.46 -13.14 3.55
N ASN A 104 -0.13 -12.20 2.66
CA ASN A 104 0.98 -12.30 1.71
C ASN A 104 2.17 -11.55 2.32
N TYR A 105 3.39 -12.09 2.30
CA TYR A 105 4.54 -11.38 2.89
C TYR A 105 4.90 -10.10 2.14
N THR A 106 4.44 -9.94 0.90
CA THR A 106 4.47 -8.67 0.19
C THR A 106 3.74 -7.56 0.96
N SER A 107 2.71 -7.89 1.75
CA SER A 107 1.94 -6.93 2.57
C SER A 107 2.82 -6.10 3.51
N TYR A 108 4.00 -6.57 3.92
CA TYR A 108 4.91 -5.78 4.77
C TYR A 108 5.53 -4.55 4.08
N TRP A 109 5.44 -4.46 2.74
CA TRP A 109 5.90 -3.30 1.96
C TRP A 109 4.86 -2.17 1.84
N HIS A 110 3.67 -2.33 2.42
CA HIS A 110 2.55 -1.41 2.24
C HIS A 110 2.52 -0.27 3.27
N PHE A 111 3.47 -0.25 4.20
CA PHE A 111 3.43 0.62 5.37
C PHE A 111 4.33 1.85 5.22
N LEU A 112 3.93 2.94 5.86
CA LEU A 112 4.75 4.14 6.10
C LEU A 112 4.59 4.58 7.55
N ASN A 113 5.58 4.27 8.39
CA ASN A 113 5.52 4.49 9.83
C ASN A 113 5.60 5.96 10.21
N LEU A 114 4.46 6.57 10.51
CA LEU A 114 4.37 7.94 11.02
C LEU A 114 4.29 8.02 12.55
N THR A 115 4.28 6.88 13.25
CA THR A 115 4.34 6.85 14.72
C THR A 115 5.72 7.18 15.26
N ARG A 116 6.74 7.21 14.38
CA ARG A 116 8.15 7.42 14.69
C ARG A 116 8.81 8.27 13.61
N GLY A 117 9.96 8.85 13.96
CA GLY A 117 10.85 9.51 13.01
C GLY A 117 11.71 8.51 12.24
N SER A 118 12.94 8.90 11.92
CA SER A 118 13.84 8.14 11.06
C SER A 118 14.04 6.69 11.48
N ASP A 119 14.12 5.80 10.49
CA ASP A 119 14.24 4.36 10.71
C ASP A 119 15.70 3.86 10.72
N VAL A 120 15.88 2.55 10.93
CA VAL A 120 17.20 1.90 10.94
C VAL A 120 17.88 1.83 9.57
N HIS A 121 17.18 2.20 8.50
CA HIS A 121 17.71 2.27 7.12
C HIS A 121 18.17 3.69 6.75
N GLY A 122 17.87 4.69 7.59
CA GLY A 122 18.16 6.10 7.33
C GLY A 122 17.10 6.80 6.45
N ASN A 123 15.89 6.23 6.34
CA ASN A 123 14.73 6.95 5.80
C ASN A 123 14.18 7.93 6.85
N ASP A 124 13.44 8.94 6.41
CA ASP A 124 12.74 9.86 7.32
C ASP A 124 11.62 9.16 8.12
N HIS A 125 11.00 8.15 7.51
CA HIS A 125 10.01 7.25 8.10
C HIS A 125 10.28 5.81 7.66
N GLY A 126 10.01 4.82 8.53
CA GLY A 126 10.21 3.40 8.23
C GLY A 126 9.00 2.73 7.59
N GLY A 127 9.13 1.47 7.16
CA GLY A 127 8.01 0.63 6.76
C GLY A 127 7.45 -0.20 7.93
N TYR A 128 7.04 -1.43 7.62
CA TYR A 128 6.64 -2.39 8.66
C TYR A 128 7.83 -2.77 9.54
N ASP A 129 7.63 -2.73 10.86
CA ASP A 129 8.61 -3.18 11.84
C ASP A 129 7.88 -3.76 13.04
N TYR A 130 7.95 -5.08 13.19
CA TYR A 130 7.20 -5.80 14.22
C TYR A 130 7.54 -5.32 15.63
N ARG A 131 8.80 -4.91 15.89
CA ARG A 131 9.25 -4.43 17.21
C ARG A 131 8.49 -3.19 17.67
N TYR A 132 7.96 -2.45 16.70
CA TYR A 132 7.39 -1.13 16.86
C TYR A 132 5.90 -1.09 16.54
N HIS A 133 5.30 -2.25 16.31
CA HIS A 133 3.86 -2.40 16.15
C HIS A 133 3.10 -1.78 17.33
N THR A 134 2.03 -1.06 17.01
CA THR A 134 1.09 -0.55 18.00
C THR A 134 0.18 -1.71 18.44
N VAL A 135 0.65 -2.52 19.39
CA VAL A 135 -0.11 -3.67 19.93
C VAL A 135 -1.24 -3.16 20.84
N ASP A 136 -2.38 -2.82 20.24
CA ASP A 136 -3.64 -2.56 20.97
C ASP A 136 -4.67 -3.70 20.82
N GLY A 137 -4.25 -4.88 20.32
CA GLY A 137 -5.12 -6.00 19.96
C GLY A 137 -4.91 -7.29 20.77
N SER A 138 -5.98 -8.07 20.96
CA SER A 138 -6.06 -9.30 21.79
C SER A 138 -5.18 -10.47 21.29
N TRP A 139 -5.15 -11.59 22.04
CA TRP A 139 -4.44 -12.85 21.72
C TRP A 139 -4.87 -13.55 20.41
N SER A 140 -5.66 -12.89 19.57
CA SER A 140 -6.19 -13.36 18.28
C SER A 140 -5.87 -12.41 17.12
N ASP A 141 -4.87 -11.55 17.28
CA ASP A 141 -4.40 -10.60 16.27
C ASP A 141 -3.60 -11.29 15.16
N VAL A 142 -3.81 -10.90 13.89
CA VAL A 142 -3.06 -11.42 12.74
C VAL A 142 -1.56 -11.17 12.89
N ASP A 143 -1.17 -10.05 13.50
CA ASP A 143 0.24 -9.73 13.76
C ASP A 143 0.84 -10.65 14.83
N TRP A 144 0.03 -11.07 15.83
CA TRP A 144 0.45 -12.07 16.81
C TRP A 144 0.64 -13.44 16.15
N TYR A 145 -0.28 -13.85 15.28
CA TYR A 145 -0.14 -15.10 14.52
C TYR A 145 1.06 -15.06 13.60
N ALA A 146 1.30 -13.93 12.92
CA ALA A 146 2.48 -13.72 12.10
C ALA A 146 3.75 -13.87 12.94
N MET A 147 3.84 -13.25 14.12
CA MET A 147 4.98 -13.41 15.02
C MET A 147 5.24 -14.85 15.44
N VAL A 148 4.20 -15.59 15.83
CA VAL A 148 4.36 -16.99 16.25
C VAL A 148 4.75 -17.88 15.08
N TYR A 149 4.11 -17.70 13.92
CA TYR A 149 4.37 -18.51 12.72
C TYR A 149 5.76 -18.21 12.12
N LEU A 150 6.14 -16.93 12.15
CA LEU A 150 7.39 -16.40 11.61
C LEU A 150 8.51 -16.35 12.66
N TYR A 151 8.37 -17.07 13.76
CA TYR A 151 9.42 -17.15 14.77
C TYR A 151 10.71 -17.73 14.19
N ASN A 152 11.84 -17.01 14.37
CA ASN A 152 13.13 -17.34 13.77
C ASN A 152 13.06 -17.53 12.24
N ARG A 153 12.26 -16.72 11.55
CA ARG A 153 12.24 -16.68 10.08
C ARG A 153 13.02 -15.49 9.55
N ASP A 154 13.73 -15.68 8.46
CA ASP A 154 14.52 -14.66 7.78
C ASP A 154 13.98 -14.35 6.37
N LEU A 155 14.46 -13.25 5.79
CA LEU A 155 14.20 -12.91 4.40
C LEU A 155 15.15 -13.71 3.51
N LYS A 156 14.60 -14.35 2.49
CA LYS A 156 15.41 -15.09 1.52
C LYS A 156 16.45 -14.16 0.87
N GLN A 157 17.69 -14.62 0.72
CA GLN A 157 18.78 -13.80 0.16
C GLN A 157 18.46 -13.20 -1.22
N GLU A 158 17.81 -13.95 -2.10
CA GLU A 158 17.44 -13.47 -3.43
C GLU A 158 16.32 -12.41 -3.39
N ASP A 159 15.42 -12.52 -2.41
CA ASP A 159 14.34 -11.55 -2.20
C ASP A 159 14.92 -10.27 -1.60
N TYR A 160 15.82 -10.39 -0.62
CA TYR A 160 16.63 -9.26 -0.13
C TYR A 160 17.34 -8.54 -1.28
N ASN A 161 18.02 -9.27 -2.17
CA ASN A 161 18.73 -8.65 -3.28
C ASN A 161 17.79 -7.90 -4.22
N THR A 162 16.60 -8.43 -4.46
CA THR A 162 15.57 -7.81 -5.31
C THR A 162 15.02 -6.56 -4.66
N THR A 163 14.59 -6.67 -3.40
CA THR A 163 14.17 -5.56 -2.55
C THR A 163 15.22 -4.46 -2.48
N GLU A 164 16.49 -4.79 -2.28
CA GLU A 164 17.56 -3.80 -2.19
C GLU A 164 17.82 -3.08 -3.51
N ALA A 165 17.67 -3.79 -4.62
CA ALA A 165 17.82 -3.21 -5.94
C ALA A 165 16.65 -2.27 -6.27
N HIS A 166 15.43 -2.62 -5.84
CA HIS A 166 14.23 -1.88 -6.19
C HIS A 166 13.85 -0.82 -5.15
N TYR A 167 13.79 -1.16 -3.87
CA TYR A 167 13.13 -0.36 -2.84
C TYR A 167 14.10 0.34 -1.87
N ARG A 168 15.42 0.28 -2.10
CA ARG A 168 16.38 1.12 -1.37
C ARG A 168 16.57 2.45 -2.09
N GLN A 169 15.93 3.51 -1.60
CA GLN A 169 15.91 4.81 -2.27
C GLN A 169 16.68 5.88 -1.48
N GLY A 170 17.98 6.00 -1.74
CA GLY A 170 18.86 6.94 -1.04
C GLY A 170 19.21 6.52 0.40
N SER A 171 18.76 5.34 0.83
CA SER A 171 18.97 4.74 2.14
C SER A 171 20.00 3.59 2.09
N TYR A 172 20.21 2.91 3.23
CA TYR A 172 21.02 1.70 3.34
C TYR A 172 20.21 0.54 3.94
N SER A 173 20.58 -0.70 3.62
CA SER A 173 20.15 -1.86 4.40
C SER A 173 21.28 -2.87 4.56
N ASN A 174 21.09 -3.79 5.49
CA ASN A 174 21.95 -4.95 5.66
C ASN A 174 21.09 -6.17 5.98
N ARG A 175 21.21 -7.24 5.19
CA ARG A 175 20.39 -8.46 5.38
C ARG A 175 20.52 -9.03 6.78
N ASP A 176 21.75 -9.21 7.24
CA ASP A 176 22.03 -9.89 8.52
C ASP A 176 21.60 -9.05 9.73
N LYS A 177 21.46 -7.72 9.59
CA LYS A 177 21.03 -6.82 10.66
C LYS A 177 19.54 -6.46 10.62
N HIS A 178 18.97 -6.33 9.43
CA HIS A 178 17.61 -5.79 9.26
C HIS A 178 16.60 -6.84 8.81
N TYR A 179 17.05 -8.02 8.36
CA TYR A 179 16.22 -9.05 7.74
C TYR A 179 16.55 -10.49 8.18
N ALA A 180 17.36 -10.66 9.23
CA ALA A 180 17.78 -11.98 9.72
C ALA A 180 16.77 -12.65 10.65
N ASP A 181 15.85 -11.89 11.21
CA ASP A 181 14.82 -12.38 12.13
C ASP A 181 13.57 -11.51 12.00
N TYR A 182 12.44 -12.10 11.63
CA TYR A 182 11.13 -11.45 11.50
C TYR A 182 10.77 -10.63 12.74
N GLN A 183 11.12 -11.12 13.93
CA GLN A 183 10.82 -10.41 15.18
C GLN A 183 11.58 -9.08 15.30
N GLU A 184 12.66 -8.90 14.53
CA GLU A 184 13.50 -7.71 14.51
C GLU A 184 13.57 -7.03 13.14
N MET A 185 12.80 -7.49 12.15
CA MET A 185 12.86 -6.96 10.79
C MET A 185 12.34 -5.54 10.71
N ALA A 186 13.05 -4.74 9.91
CA ALA A 186 12.58 -3.45 9.45
C ALA A 186 12.47 -3.50 7.93
N PHE A 187 11.28 -3.24 7.41
CA PHE A 187 11.02 -3.13 5.98
C PHE A 187 11.19 -1.68 5.54
N GLN A 188 11.61 -1.47 4.28
CA GLN A 188 11.62 -0.13 3.68
C GLN A 188 10.17 0.38 3.53
N PRO A 189 9.96 1.69 3.65
CA PRO A 189 8.65 2.31 3.53
C PRO A 189 8.05 2.25 2.11
N ILE A 190 6.73 2.29 2.01
CA ILE A 190 5.98 2.24 0.74
C ILE A 190 6.30 3.40 -0.22
N ASP A 191 6.73 4.55 0.30
CA ASP A 191 7.14 5.68 -0.53
C ASP A 191 8.40 5.35 -1.38
N ASN A 192 9.23 4.41 -0.93
CA ASN A 192 10.35 3.88 -1.73
C ASN A 192 9.86 3.02 -2.90
N LEU A 193 8.81 2.20 -2.71
CA LEU A 193 8.16 1.46 -3.80
C LEU A 193 7.58 2.43 -4.82
N ALA A 194 6.87 3.47 -4.36
CA ALA A 194 6.33 4.52 -5.23
C ALA A 194 7.44 5.18 -6.04
N LYS A 195 8.54 5.57 -5.38
CA LYS A 195 9.69 6.19 -6.05
C LYS A 195 10.33 5.27 -7.08
N TYR A 196 10.54 4.00 -6.74
CA TYR A 196 11.15 3.04 -7.66
C TYR A 196 10.35 2.93 -8.96
N TRP A 197 9.06 2.64 -8.86
CA TRP A 197 8.21 2.45 -10.04
C TRP A 197 8.00 3.74 -10.82
N PHE A 198 8.00 4.89 -10.14
CA PHE A 198 7.95 6.18 -10.81
C PHE A 198 9.26 6.47 -11.55
N ASP A 199 10.41 6.11 -10.98
CA ASP A 199 11.70 6.19 -11.67
C ASP A 199 11.76 5.22 -12.87
N GLN A 200 11.17 4.03 -12.78
CA GLN A 200 11.00 3.12 -13.93
C GLN A 200 10.14 3.76 -15.02
N PHE A 201 9.02 4.40 -14.65
CA PHE A 201 8.19 5.15 -15.60
C PHE A 201 8.96 6.28 -16.28
N LYS A 202 9.76 7.06 -15.54
CA LYS A 202 10.59 8.12 -16.13
C LYS A 202 11.58 7.60 -17.16
N GLN A 203 12.16 6.43 -16.91
CA GLN A 203 13.12 5.80 -17.82
C GLN A 203 12.44 5.19 -19.06
N SER A 204 11.29 4.55 -18.87
CA SER A 204 10.51 3.92 -19.94
C SER A 204 9.02 4.07 -19.66
N PRO A 205 8.39 5.18 -20.13
CA PRO A 205 7.00 5.48 -19.81
C PRO A 205 6.04 4.38 -20.28
N SER A 206 5.32 3.76 -19.34
CA SER A 206 4.23 2.84 -19.61
C SER A 206 3.11 3.01 -18.58
N LEU A 207 1.87 2.67 -18.96
CA LEU A 207 0.74 2.72 -18.03
C LEU A 207 0.98 1.81 -16.82
N GLN A 208 1.61 0.66 -17.02
CA GLN A 208 1.88 -0.29 -15.96
C GLN A 208 2.87 0.24 -14.91
N THR A 209 4.00 0.81 -15.34
CA THR A 209 5.04 1.30 -14.41
C THR A 209 4.56 2.45 -13.55
N ILE A 210 3.83 3.41 -14.12
CA ILE A 210 3.22 4.47 -13.29
C ILE A 210 2.08 3.92 -12.43
N GLY A 211 1.29 2.98 -12.94
CA GLY A 211 0.21 2.32 -12.22
C GLY A 211 0.67 1.65 -10.92
N PHE A 212 1.81 0.94 -10.95
CA PHE A 212 2.43 0.39 -9.74
C PHE A 212 2.77 1.46 -8.69
N SER A 213 3.12 2.67 -9.13
CA SER A 213 3.37 3.79 -8.20
C SER A 213 2.09 4.33 -7.57
N LEU A 214 0.94 4.19 -8.25
CA LEU A 214 -0.35 4.70 -7.76
C LEU A 214 -0.88 3.89 -6.58
N HIS A 215 -0.49 2.62 -6.47
CA HIS A 215 -0.82 1.77 -5.33
C HIS A 215 -0.53 2.50 -3.99
N ALA A 216 0.69 3.07 -3.88
CA ALA A 216 1.13 3.78 -2.69
C ALA A 216 0.29 5.02 -2.33
N THR A 217 -0.40 5.63 -3.31
CA THR A 217 -1.27 6.79 -3.04
C THR A 217 -2.53 6.40 -2.26
N GLY A 218 -3.04 5.19 -2.50
CA GLY A 218 -4.11 4.62 -1.70
C GLY A 218 -3.58 4.27 -0.31
N ASP A 219 -2.53 3.47 -0.24
CA ASP A 219 -2.06 2.90 1.02
C ASP A 219 -1.55 3.91 2.01
N ALA A 220 -0.87 4.95 1.55
CA ALA A 220 -0.52 6.06 2.41
C ALA A 220 -1.76 6.80 2.94
N ALA A 221 -2.91 6.74 2.26
CA ALA A 221 -4.18 7.28 2.78
C ALA A 221 -4.92 6.32 3.74
N GLN A 222 -4.40 5.11 3.97
CA GLN A 222 -5.01 4.08 4.81
C GLN A 222 -4.46 4.23 6.26
N PRO A 223 -5.31 4.48 7.27
CA PRO A 223 -4.84 4.72 8.64
C PRO A 223 -4.00 3.59 9.27
N HIS A 224 -4.42 2.33 9.17
CA HIS A 224 -3.65 1.18 9.64
C HIS A 224 -2.25 1.10 9.03
N HIS A 225 -2.07 1.52 7.78
CA HIS A 225 -0.78 1.50 7.09
C HIS A 225 0.20 2.55 7.61
N VAL A 226 -0.31 3.67 8.11
CA VAL A 226 0.54 4.72 8.70
C VAL A 226 0.80 4.52 10.19
N TYR A 227 -0.07 3.74 10.85
CA TYR A 227 0.09 3.27 12.23
C TYR A 227 0.80 1.92 12.35
N VAL A 228 1.19 1.32 11.22
CA VAL A 228 1.96 0.07 11.13
C VAL A 228 1.31 -1.08 11.89
N THR A 229 0.08 -1.39 11.50
CA THR A 229 -0.68 -2.48 12.11
C THR A 229 -1.49 -3.21 11.05
N SER A 230 -1.44 -4.54 11.04
CA SER A 230 -2.39 -5.40 10.30
C SER A 230 -3.58 -5.82 11.18
N ALA A 231 -3.56 -5.38 12.44
CA ALA A 231 -4.53 -5.68 13.49
C ALA A 231 -5.74 -4.74 13.46
N ASN A 232 -6.44 -4.62 14.60
CA ASN A 232 -7.29 -3.45 14.86
C ASN A 232 -8.37 -3.25 13.79
N ASN A 233 -8.96 -4.38 13.38
CA ASN A 233 -10.01 -4.42 12.36
C ASN A 233 -9.56 -3.84 10.99
N HIS A 234 -8.27 -3.93 10.64
CA HIS A 234 -7.71 -3.54 9.33
C HIS A 234 -8.54 -4.08 8.16
N GLY A 235 -8.59 -5.40 7.98
CA GLY A 235 -9.34 -5.99 6.87
C GLY A 235 -10.84 -5.69 6.90
N GLY A 236 -11.42 -5.52 8.09
CA GLY A 236 -12.82 -5.14 8.26
C GLY A 236 -13.12 -3.68 7.92
N TRP A 237 -12.13 -2.79 8.03
CA TRP A 237 -12.20 -1.39 7.58
C TRP A 237 -12.14 -1.31 6.06
N GLU A 238 -11.18 -2.01 5.44
CA GLU A 238 -10.99 -1.99 3.99
C GLU A 238 -12.15 -2.63 3.25
N THR A 239 -12.61 -3.79 3.74
CA THR A 239 -13.83 -4.45 3.24
C THR A 239 -15.01 -3.49 3.30
N TRP A 240 -15.17 -2.74 4.39
CA TRP A 240 -16.27 -1.80 4.53
C TRP A 240 -16.16 -0.63 3.56
N VAL A 241 -14.96 -0.06 3.37
CA VAL A 241 -14.78 1.02 2.40
C VAL A 241 -15.06 0.54 0.98
N ARG A 242 -14.59 -0.66 0.61
CA ARG A 242 -14.91 -1.30 -0.68
C ARG A 242 -16.41 -1.44 -0.88
N ASP A 243 -17.10 -2.04 0.10
CA ASP A 243 -18.52 -2.37 -0.02
C ASP A 243 -19.42 -1.12 -0.06
N TYR A 244 -19.00 -0.02 0.59
CA TYR A 244 -19.75 1.23 0.66
C TYR A 244 -19.27 2.32 -0.30
N TYR A 245 -18.22 2.06 -1.10
CA TYR A 245 -17.57 3.07 -1.95
C TYR A 245 -18.56 3.85 -2.82
N ASP A 246 -19.41 3.13 -3.57
CA ASP A 246 -20.39 3.74 -4.48
C ASP A 246 -21.62 4.26 -3.73
N ALA A 247 -22.13 3.47 -2.77
CA ALA A 247 -23.34 3.81 -2.02
C ALA A 247 -23.18 5.11 -1.22
N GLU A 248 -21.97 5.39 -0.74
CA GLU A 248 -21.63 6.60 0.01
C GLU A 248 -20.97 7.69 -0.81
N ASN A 249 -20.73 7.42 -2.10
CA ASN A 249 -20.07 8.31 -3.05
C ASN A 249 -18.72 8.81 -2.50
N PHE A 250 -17.83 7.89 -2.10
CA PHE A 250 -16.50 8.28 -1.60
C PHE A 250 -15.63 8.95 -2.67
N GLY A 251 -15.83 8.62 -3.94
CA GLY A 251 -15.24 9.30 -5.10
C GLY A 251 -15.86 10.66 -5.44
N ASP A 252 -16.37 11.43 -4.47
CA ASP A 252 -17.03 12.71 -4.71
C ASP A 252 -16.08 13.72 -5.36
N MET A 253 -16.33 14.05 -6.63
CA MET A 253 -15.49 14.96 -7.41
C MET A 253 -15.46 16.38 -6.87
N ASN A 254 -16.49 16.83 -6.13
CA ASN A 254 -16.47 18.13 -5.47
C ASN A 254 -15.53 18.12 -4.26
N ALA A 255 -15.53 17.03 -3.49
CA ALA A 255 -14.59 16.84 -2.38
C ALA A 255 -13.15 16.84 -2.90
N VAL A 256 -12.88 16.09 -3.98
CA VAL A 256 -11.57 16.08 -4.66
C VAL A 256 -11.19 17.48 -5.16
N ALA A 257 -12.10 18.21 -5.79
CA ALA A 257 -11.84 19.57 -6.30
C ALA A 257 -11.37 20.53 -5.20
N ASN A 258 -11.91 20.40 -3.99
CA ASN A 258 -11.59 21.28 -2.86
C ASN A 258 -10.17 21.08 -2.31
N ILE A 259 -9.59 19.88 -2.49
CA ILE A 259 -8.32 19.51 -1.87
C ILE A 259 -7.20 19.22 -2.87
N VAL A 260 -7.50 18.98 -4.15
CA VAL A 260 -6.49 18.60 -5.14
C VAL A 260 -5.35 19.62 -5.26
N GLY A 261 -5.63 20.90 -5.03
CA GLY A 261 -4.62 21.97 -5.02
C GLY A 261 -3.58 21.86 -3.89
N GLN A 262 -3.84 21.05 -2.85
CA GLN A 262 -2.89 20.81 -1.76
C GLN A 262 -1.72 19.90 -2.18
N TYR A 263 -1.91 19.10 -3.23
CA TYR A 263 -0.92 18.13 -3.72
C TYR A 263 -0.21 18.68 -4.95
N ASN A 264 0.95 19.29 -4.74
CA ASN A 264 1.71 19.92 -5.81
C ASN A 264 2.47 18.86 -6.63
N SER A 265 2.03 18.64 -7.88
CA SER A 265 2.69 17.72 -8.83
C SER A 265 4.17 18.05 -9.14
N GLN A 266 4.69 19.20 -8.71
CA GLN A 266 6.12 19.54 -8.80
C GLN A 266 6.96 18.98 -7.66
N HIS A 267 6.36 18.60 -6.52
CA HIS A 267 7.08 17.95 -5.43
C HIS A 267 7.57 16.57 -5.86
N ASP A 268 8.60 16.07 -5.18
CA ASP A 268 9.04 14.69 -5.36
C ASP A 268 7.92 13.72 -4.94
N ILE A 269 7.93 12.51 -5.52
CA ILE A 269 6.85 11.56 -5.28
C ILE A 269 6.80 11.11 -3.81
N ARG A 270 7.94 11.01 -3.11
CA ARG A 270 7.96 10.59 -1.71
C ARG A 270 7.31 11.62 -0.81
N SER A 271 7.52 12.91 -1.06
CA SER A 271 6.82 13.99 -0.39
C SER A 271 5.32 13.95 -0.63
N LEU A 272 4.85 13.62 -1.83
CA LEU A 272 3.41 13.46 -2.10
C LEU A 272 2.80 12.31 -1.31
N ILE A 273 3.49 11.16 -1.26
CA ILE A 273 3.05 9.98 -0.48
C ILE A 273 3.08 10.30 1.03
N THR A 274 4.13 10.96 1.51
CA THR A 274 4.25 11.37 2.92
C THR A 274 3.15 12.37 3.30
N GLN A 275 2.84 13.34 2.44
CA GLN A 275 1.79 14.33 2.70
C GLN A 275 0.41 13.69 2.88
N VAL A 276 0.04 12.70 2.07
CA VAL A 276 -1.24 12.00 2.27
C VAL A 276 -1.21 11.08 3.49
N ALA A 277 -0.06 10.49 3.80
CA ALA A 277 0.13 9.73 5.03
C ALA A 277 -0.03 10.59 6.29
N GLU A 278 0.56 11.78 6.32
CA GLU A 278 0.40 12.73 7.42
C GLU A 278 -1.08 13.10 7.63
N ARG A 279 -1.86 13.15 6.55
CA ARG A 279 -3.30 13.32 6.64
C ARG A 279 -3.96 12.09 7.26
N ALA A 280 -3.68 10.88 6.76
CA ALA A 280 -4.24 9.63 7.30
C ALA A 280 -3.93 9.45 8.79
N TYR A 281 -2.73 9.85 9.22
CA TYR A 281 -2.30 9.77 10.62
C TYR A 281 -3.16 10.64 11.56
N GLN A 282 -3.82 11.67 11.05
CA GLN A 282 -4.75 12.50 11.84
C GLN A 282 -6.11 11.83 12.06
N PHE A 283 -6.37 10.68 11.41
CA PHE A 283 -7.62 9.94 11.49
C PHE A 283 -7.43 8.50 11.96
N PRO A 284 -6.96 8.28 13.21
CA PRO A 284 -6.76 6.93 13.75
C PRO A 284 -8.06 6.18 14.04
N GLU A 285 -9.23 6.82 13.94
CA GLU A 285 -10.48 6.23 14.39
C GLU A 285 -10.79 4.85 13.78
N PRO A 286 -10.49 4.55 12.49
CA PRO A 286 -10.75 3.23 11.90
C PRO A 286 -9.96 2.08 12.54
N LEU A 287 -8.90 2.35 13.31
CA LEU A 287 -8.20 1.32 14.09
C LEU A 287 -9.10 0.73 15.18
N TYR A 288 -10.08 1.48 15.67
CA TYR A 288 -10.88 1.04 16.82
C TYR A 288 -12.37 1.08 16.55
N ALA A 289 -12.83 1.95 15.64
CA ALA A 289 -14.23 2.15 15.35
C ALA A 289 -14.73 1.21 14.25
N THR A 290 -15.76 0.43 14.59
CA THR A 290 -16.50 -0.41 13.63
C THR A 290 -17.88 0.16 13.28
N ASP A 291 -18.27 1.26 13.92
CA ASP A 291 -19.56 1.89 13.67
C ASP A 291 -19.59 2.60 12.30
N TYR A 292 -20.75 2.53 11.66
CA TYR A 292 -20.94 3.05 10.31
C TYR A 292 -20.71 4.57 10.21
N ALA A 293 -21.10 5.35 11.22
CA ALA A 293 -21.03 6.81 11.16
C ALA A 293 -19.57 7.30 11.16
N THR A 294 -18.74 6.75 12.05
CA THR A 294 -17.31 7.05 12.12
C THR A 294 -16.61 6.61 10.83
N ARG A 295 -16.85 5.36 10.41
CA ARG A 295 -16.27 4.81 9.17
C ARG A 295 -16.60 5.66 7.94
N LYS A 296 -17.86 6.04 7.79
CA LYS A 296 -18.32 6.92 6.70
C LYS A 296 -17.64 8.28 6.73
N ARG A 297 -17.54 8.91 7.90
CA ARG A 297 -16.87 10.20 8.04
C ARG A 297 -15.40 10.12 7.61
N VAL A 298 -14.67 9.12 8.11
CA VAL A 298 -13.24 8.97 7.79
C VAL A 298 -13.03 8.58 6.33
N ALA A 299 -13.86 7.70 5.76
CA ALA A 299 -13.73 7.33 4.34
C ALA A 299 -14.02 8.53 3.40
N LYS A 300 -15.01 9.37 3.75
CA LYS A 300 -15.29 10.62 3.04
C LYS A 300 -14.18 11.66 3.13
N GLU A 301 -13.30 11.52 4.11
CA GLU A 301 -12.08 12.32 4.19
C GLU A 301 -10.97 11.68 3.36
N MET A 302 -10.65 10.41 3.61
CA MET A 302 -9.42 9.81 3.11
C MET A 302 -9.46 9.41 1.63
N ILE A 303 -10.60 8.98 1.10
CA ILE A 303 -10.70 8.58 -0.30
C ILE A 303 -10.49 9.77 -1.25
N PRO A 304 -11.11 10.95 -1.03
CA PRO A 304 -10.78 12.14 -1.82
C PRO A 304 -9.28 12.51 -1.76
N HIS A 305 -8.65 12.39 -0.59
CA HIS A 305 -7.22 12.66 -0.42
C HIS A 305 -6.35 11.67 -1.20
N ALA A 306 -6.70 10.38 -1.21
CA ALA A 306 -6.05 9.38 -2.06
C ALA A 306 -6.18 9.74 -3.55
N ILE A 307 -7.41 10.02 -4.01
CA ILE A 307 -7.68 10.42 -5.41
C ILE A 307 -6.89 11.67 -5.79
N ALA A 308 -6.89 12.70 -4.95
CA ALA A 308 -6.15 13.94 -5.18
C ALA A 308 -4.64 13.71 -5.30
N THR A 309 -4.08 12.83 -4.47
CA THR A 309 -2.68 12.43 -4.54
C THR A 309 -2.38 11.65 -5.83
N THR A 310 -3.27 10.73 -6.23
CA THR A 310 -3.18 10.01 -7.51
C THR A 310 -3.19 10.98 -8.70
N VAL A 311 -4.05 12.01 -8.68
CA VAL A 311 -4.09 13.08 -9.69
C VAL A 311 -2.74 13.80 -9.77
N ALA A 312 -2.14 14.14 -8.63
CA ALA A 312 -0.84 14.81 -8.58
C ALA A 312 0.28 13.93 -9.14
N VAL A 313 0.33 12.64 -8.80
CA VAL A 313 1.33 11.68 -9.32
C VAL A 313 1.19 11.48 -10.83
N LEU A 314 -0.05 11.28 -11.32
CA LEU A 314 -0.33 11.17 -12.76
C LEU A 314 0.08 12.45 -13.52
N THR A 315 -0.21 13.61 -12.94
CA THR A 315 0.18 14.91 -13.51
C THR A 315 1.71 15.08 -13.51
N LYS A 316 2.39 14.70 -12.42
CA LYS A 316 3.86 14.71 -12.32
C LYS A 316 4.50 13.83 -13.39
N GLY A 317 3.98 12.63 -13.60
CA GLY A 317 4.47 11.71 -14.63
C GLY A 317 4.45 12.34 -16.02
N VAL A 318 3.33 12.96 -16.39
CA VAL A 318 3.21 13.59 -17.71
C VAL A 318 4.03 14.88 -17.81
N ASN A 319 4.12 15.67 -16.74
CA ASN A 319 5.00 16.82 -16.70
C ASN A 319 6.46 16.41 -16.95
N HIS A 320 6.91 15.28 -16.40
CA HIS A 320 8.23 14.73 -16.71
C HIS A 320 8.39 14.39 -18.19
N VAL A 321 7.44 13.67 -18.80
CA VAL A 321 7.48 13.28 -20.22
C VAL A 321 7.61 14.51 -21.15
N TYR A 322 6.97 15.63 -20.79
CA TYR A 322 7.04 16.87 -21.56
C TYR A 322 8.16 17.84 -21.13
N GLY A 323 9.08 17.43 -20.24
CA GLY A 323 10.18 18.27 -19.76
C GLY A 323 9.75 19.46 -18.87
N GLN A 324 8.58 19.35 -18.25
CA GLN A 324 7.94 20.35 -17.38
C GLN A 324 7.89 19.91 -15.90
N GLY A 325 8.47 18.76 -15.57
CA GLY A 325 8.61 18.29 -14.20
C GLY A 325 9.86 18.90 -13.57
N GLY A 326 9.70 19.62 -12.47
CA GLY A 326 10.77 19.81 -11.49
C GLY A 326 11.36 18.46 -11.05
N GLN A 327 12.58 18.52 -10.49
CA GLN A 327 13.43 17.34 -10.22
C GLN A 327 12.71 16.17 -9.53
#